data_AF-A0A5B7B2N7-F1
#
_entry.id   AF-A0A5B7B2N7-F1
#
_cell.length_a   1.000
_cell.length_b   1.000
_cell.length_c   1.000
_cell.angle_alpha   90.00
_cell.angle_beta   90.00
_cell.angle_gamma   90.00
#
_symmetry.space_group_name_H-M   'P 1'
#
loop_
_entity.id
_entity.type
_entity.pdbx_description
1 polymer ?
#
loop_
_entity_poly.entity_id
_entity_poly.type
_entity_poly.pdbx_seq_one_letter_code
_entity_poly.pdbx_strand_id
1 'polypeptide(L)'
;VEKKIMRERHLTRHDLGRDRFVSEVWNWKNEYGGTILKQLRCLGASLDWSRECFTMDEKRSTAVTEAFVRLYKEGLIYRDLRLVNWDCVLRTAISDIEVDYVDIKERTLLKVPGYEN
;
A
#
# COMPACT_ATOMS: atom_id res chain seq x y z
N VAL A 1 -8.03 -1.83 4.19
CA VAL A 1 -9.40 -1.78 3.63
C VAL A 1 -9.93 -3.17 3.31
N GLU A 2 -9.21 -4.01 2.56
CA GLU A 2 -9.63 -5.38 2.21
C GLU A 2 -10.01 -6.24 3.44
N LYS A 3 -9.17 -6.29 4.48
CA LYS A 3 -9.51 -7.00 5.74
C LYS A 3 -10.75 -6.41 6.47
N LYS A 4 -11.07 -5.13 6.29
CA LYS A 4 -12.29 -4.51 6.86
C LYS A 4 -13.51 -5.01 6.10
N ILE A 5 -13.47 -4.94 4.77
CA ILE A 5 -14.54 -5.41 3.88
C ILE A 5 -14.82 -6.90 4.09
N MET A 6 -13.78 -7.73 4.21
CA MET A 6 -13.96 -9.16 4.45
C MET A 6 -14.67 -9.43 5.80
N ARG A 7 -14.29 -8.70 6.86
CA ARG A 7 -14.92 -8.86 8.19
C ARG A 7 -16.36 -8.36 8.25
N GLU A 8 -16.65 -7.23 7.60
CA GLU A 8 -17.96 -6.58 7.70
C GLU A 8 -18.97 -7.12 6.69
N ARG A 9 -18.52 -7.42 5.47
CA ARG A 9 -19.38 -7.74 4.33
C ARG A 9 -19.14 -9.15 3.78
N HIS A 10 -18.11 -9.86 4.24
CA HIS A 10 -17.72 -11.18 3.71
C HIS A 10 -17.47 -11.18 2.19
N LEU A 11 -16.97 -10.05 1.68
CA LEU A 11 -16.62 -9.86 0.27
C LEU A 11 -15.11 -9.67 0.11
N THR A 12 -14.57 -10.15 -1.00
CA THR A 12 -13.17 -9.91 -1.40
C THR A 12 -13.07 -8.67 -2.30
N ARG A 13 -11.85 -8.16 -2.52
CA ARG A 13 -11.61 -7.07 -3.49
C ARG A 13 -11.99 -7.45 -4.92
N HIS A 14 -11.98 -8.74 -5.22
CA HIS A 14 -12.32 -9.26 -6.55
C HIS A 14 -13.83 -9.25 -6.78
N ASP A 15 -14.62 -9.52 -5.74
CA ASP A 15 -16.09 -9.51 -5.82
C ASP A 15 -16.67 -8.10 -6.02
N LEU A 16 -16.00 -7.09 -5.45
CA LEU A 16 -16.42 -5.69 -5.57
C LEU A 16 -16.07 -5.08 -6.94
N GLY A 17 -15.03 -5.57 -7.60
CA GLY A 17 -14.43 -4.92 -8.75
C GLY A 17 -13.59 -3.69 -8.38
N ARG A 18 -12.74 -3.26 -9.33
CA ARG A 18 -11.71 -2.23 -9.09
C ARG A 18 -12.29 -0.89 -8.64
N ASP A 19 -13.27 -0.36 -9.37
CA ASP A 19 -13.75 1.01 -9.14
C ASP A 19 -14.42 1.15 -7.78
N ARG A 20 -15.30 0.19 -7.42
CA ARG A 20 -15.97 0.17 -6.11
C ARG A 20 -14.97 0.00 -4.98
N PHE A 21 -13.98 -0.89 -5.16
CA PHE A 21 -12.94 -1.06 -4.15
C PHE A 21 -12.11 0.21 -3.96
N VAL A 22 -11.74 0.91 -5.05
CA VAL A 22 -11.01 2.18 -4.97
C VAL A 22 -11.85 3.25 -4.27
N SER A 23 -13.15 3.34 -4.52
CA SER A 23 -14.04 4.23 -3.77
C SER A 23 -14.07 3.93 -2.27
N GLU A 24 -14.16 2.66 -1.88
CA GLU A 24 -14.09 2.24 -0.47
C GLU A 24 -12.74 2.60 0.17
N VAL A 25 -11.64 2.51 -0.59
CA VAL A 25 -10.31 2.94 -0.12
C VAL A 25 -10.27 4.45 0.13
N TRP A 26 -10.86 5.26 -0.75
CA TRP A 26 -10.95 6.71 -0.55
C TRP A 26 -11.84 7.08 0.65
N ASN A 27 -12.97 6.41 0.82
CA ASN A 27 -13.84 6.61 1.98
C ASN A 27 -13.09 6.32 3.29
N TRP A 28 -12.39 5.19 3.34
CA TRP A 28 -11.54 4.82 4.48
C TRP A 28 -10.43 5.86 4.71
N LYS A 29 -9.74 6.30 3.66
CA LYS A 29 -8.70 7.35 3.77
C LYS A 29 -9.26 8.64 4.37
N ASN A 30 -10.47 9.05 3.99
CA ASN A 30 -11.07 10.29 4.49
C ASN A 30 -11.47 10.16 5.97
N GLU A 31 -12.07 9.03 6.35
CA GLU A 31 -12.45 8.73 7.74
C GLU A 31 -11.23 8.72 8.68
N TYR A 32 -10.22 7.92 8.35
CA TYR A 32 -9.05 7.74 9.20
C TYR A 32 -8.07 8.92 9.07
N GLY A 33 -7.92 9.50 7.89
CA GLY A 33 -7.12 10.71 7.67
C GLY A 33 -7.64 11.89 8.50
N GLY A 34 -8.95 12.14 8.47
CA GLY A 34 -9.57 13.17 9.32
C GLY A 34 -9.37 12.91 10.82
N THR A 35 -9.43 11.65 11.22
CA THR A 35 -9.18 11.24 12.61
C THR A 35 -7.74 11.55 13.04
N ILE A 36 -6.74 11.20 12.22
CA ILE A 36 -5.32 11.49 12.48
C ILE A 36 -5.09 13.00 12.62
N LEU A 37 -5.65 13.80 11.71
CA LEU A 37 -5.52 15.26 11.77
C LEU A 37 -6.16 15.84 13.03
N LYS A 38 -7.34 15.34 13.43
CA LYS A 38 -7.98 15.76 14.68
C LYS A 38 -7.11 15.43 15.88
N GLN A 39 -6.54 14.22 15.93
CA GLN A 39 -5.64 13.81 17.01
C GLN A 39 -4.41 14.73 17.09
N LEU A 40 -3.76 15.01 15.96
CA LEU A 40 -2.60 15.92 15.92
C LEU A 40 -2.95 17.33 16.42
N ARG A 41 -4.12 17.86 16.04
CA ARG A 41 -4.60 19.16 16.56
C ARG A 41 -4.88 19.11 18.07
N CYS A 42 -5.50 18.04 18.56
CA CYS A 42 -5.75 17.85 19.99
C CYS A 42 -4.45 17.74 20.80
N LEU A 43 -3.39 17.18 20.23
CA LEU A 43 -2.06 17.10 20.84
C LEU A 43 -1.30 18.45 20.81
N GLY A 44 -1.86 19.48 20.18
CA GLY A 44 -1.23 20.80 20.09
C GLY A 44 -0.13 20.89 19.03
N ALA A 45 -0.14 20.03 18.01
CA ALA A 45 0.85 20.09 16.94
C ALA A 45 0.79 21.43 16.17
N SER A 46 1.84 22.24 16.26
CA SER A 46 1.94 23.54 15.61
C SER A 46 2.45 23.41 14.16
N LEU A 47 1.67 22.72 13.32
CA LEU A 47 1.98 22.48 11.90
C LEU A 47 1.31 23.52 10.99
N ASP A 48 1.85 23.73 9.79
CA ASP A 48 1.18 24.53 8.76
C ASP A 48 0.05 23.74 8.11
N TRP A 49 -1.13 23.80 8.73
CA TRP A 49 -2.35 23.14 8.26
C TRP A 49 -2.86 23.66 6.91
N SER A 50 -2.41 24.83 6.44
CA SER A 50 -2.80 25.35 5.13
C SER A 50 -2.13 24.60 3.98
N ARG A 51 -1.03 23.89 4.28
CA ARG A 51 -0.22 23.14 3.32
C ARG A 51 -0.29 21.63 3.55
N GLU A 52 -1.37 21.17 4.16
CA GLU A 52 -1.64 19.74 4.28
C GLU A 52 -1.52 19.05 2.92
N CYS A 53 -0.86 17.90 2.88
CA CYS A 53 -0.67 17.15 1.66
C CYS A 53 -0.91 15.67 1.88
N PHE A 54 -1.28 14.99 0.80
CA PHE A 54 -1.49 13.56 0.79
C PHE A 54 -0.69 12.96 -0.36
N THR A 55 -0.08 11.80 -0.13
CA THR A 55 0.84 11.18 -1.11
C THR A 55 0.19 10.91 -2.45
N MET A 56 -1.12 10.68 -2.48
CA MET A 56 -1.92 10.53 -3.71
C MET A 56 -2.76 11.77 -4.05
N ASP A 57 -2.42 12.95 -3.53
CA ASP A 57 -3.00 14.20 -4.03
C ASP A 57 -2.52 14.50 -5.46
N GLU A 58 -3.26 15.34 -6.19
CA GLU A 58 -2.99 15.63 -7.61
C GLU A 58 -1.56 16.18 -7.81
N LYS A 59 -1.14 17.09 -6.93
CA LYS A 59 0.18 17.74 -7.01
C LYS A 59 1.31 16.73 -6.81
N ARG A 60 1.18 15.80 -5.88
CA ARG A 60 2.21 14.80 -5.53
C ARG A 60 2.20 13.66 -6.52
N SER A 61 1.03 13.25 -6.99
CA SER A 61 0.89 12.27 -8.08
C SER A 61 1.57 12.79 -9.37
N THR A 62 1.41 14.08 -9.68
CA THR A 62 2.11 14.73 -10.80
C THR A 62 3.62 14.72 -10.59
N ALA A 63 4.10 15.07 -9.38
CA ALA A 63 5.52 15.07 -9.07
C ALA A 63 6.16 13.67 -9.18
N VAL A 64 5.47 12.62 -8.73
CA VAL A 64 5.94 11.23 -8.86
C VAL A 64 5.99 10.80 -10.32
N THR A 65 4.98 11.17 -11.11
CA THR A 65 4.93 10.86 -12.54
C THR A 65 6.08 11.55 -13.29
N GLU A 66 6.35 12.82 -12.99
CA GLU A 66 7.47 13.56 -13.55
C GLU A 66 8.81 12.90 -13.20
N ALA A 67 9.02 12.60 -11.91
CA ALA A 67 10.24 11.96 -11.45
C ALA A 67 10.47 10.60 -12.12
N PHE A 68 9.43 9.78 -12.24
CA PHE A 68 9.50 8.48 -12.92
C PHE A 68 9.90 8.64 -14.40
N VAL A 69 9.25 9.56 -15.12
CA VAL A 69 9.53 9.81 -16.54
C VAL A 69 10.95 10.35 -16.73
N ARG A 70 11.42 11.24 -15.85
CA ARG A 70 12.80 11.77 -15.90
C ARG A 70 13.82 10.66 -15.69
N LEU A 71 13.67 9.85 -14.64
CA LEU A 71 14.58 8.73 -14.34
C LEU A 71 14.58 7.66 -15.45
N TYR A 72 13.44 7.43 -16.11
CA TYR A 72 13.36 6.57 -17.28
C TYR A 72 14.12 7.15 -18.47
N LYS A 73 13.97 8.45 -18.77
CA LYS A 73 14.70 9.14 -19.85
C LYS A 73 16.21 9.18 -19.62
N GLU A 74 16.64 9.23 -18.36
CA GLU A 74 18.06 9.15 -17.96
C GLU A 74 18.62 7.72 -18.00
N GLY A 75 17.79 6.70 -18.28
CA GLY A 75 18.21 5.29 -18.35
C GLY A 75 18.37 4.61 -17.00
N LEU A 76 17.92 5.24 -15.90
CA LEU A 76 18.02 4.71 -14.54
C LEU A 76 16.87 3.75 -14.20
N ILE A 77 15.71 3.93 -14.83
CA ILE A 77 14.57 3.02 -14.73
C ILE A 77 14.43 2.22 -16.02
N TYR A 78 14.24 0.91 -15.89
CA TYR A 78 14.04 0.00 -17.01
C TYR A 78 13.05 -1.11 -16.63
N ARG A 79 12.60 -1.88 -17.62
CA ARG A 79 11.75 -3.05 -17.43
C ARG A 79 12.49 -4.28 -17.94
N ASP A 80 12.60 -5.29 -17.10
CA ASP A 80 13.28 -6.55 -17.40
C ASP A 80 12.64 -7.71 -16.60
N LEU A 81 12.96 -8.95 -16.97
CA LEU A 81 12.56 -10.14 -16.25
C LEU A 81 13.65 -10.51 -15.24
N ARG A 82 13.34 -10.37 -13.96
CA ARG A 82 14.24 -10.72 -12.85
C ARG A 82 13.52 -11.54 -11.79
N LEU A 83 14.30 -12.24 -10.98
CA LEU A 83 13.78 -12.85 -9.76
C LEU A 83 13.31 -11.74 -8.82
N VAL A 84 12.10 -11.89 -8.28
CA VAL A 84 11.47 -10.93 -7.38
C VAL A 84 10.92 -11.66 -6.16
N ASN A 85 10.87 -10.97 -5.03
CA ASN A 85 10.10 -11.46 -3.88
C ASN A 85 8.61 -11.29 -4.19
N TRP A 86 7.85 -12.39 -4.09
CA TRP A 86 6.43 -12.41 -4.42
C TRP A 86 5.58 -12.72 -3.20
N ASP A 87 4.65 -11.83 -2.87
CA ASP A 87 3.66 -12.07 -1.83
C ASP A 87 2.47 -12.86 -2.41
N CYS A 88 2.33 -14.10 -1.95
CA CYS A 88 1.27 -15.02 -2.35
C CYS A 88 -0.15 -14.58 -1.97
N VAL A 89 -0.30 -13.84 -0.87
CA VAL A 89 -1.59 -13.39 -0.34
C VAL A 89 -2.04 -12.13 -1.06
N LEU A 90 -1.18 -11.12 -1.12
CA LEU A 90 -1.50 -9.84 -1.77
C LEU A 90 -1.43 -9.95 -3.31
N ARG A 91 -0.74 -10.98 -3.82
CA ARG A 91 -0.50 -11.22 -5.25
C ARG A 91 0.22 -10.04 -5.89
N THR A 92 1.33 -9.64 -5.29
CA THR A 92 2.17 -8.53 -5.76
C THR A 92 3.64 -8.83 -5.52
N ALA A 93 4.51 -8.22 -6.32
CA ALA A 93 5.93 -8.16 -6.02
C ALA A 93 6.17 -7.18 -4.86
N ILE A 94 7.15 -7.49 -4.01
CA ILE A 94 7.62 -6.66 -2.90
C ILE A 94 9.12 -6.43 -3.01
N SER A 95 9.59 -5.31 -2.48
CA SER A 95 11.00 -4.96 -2.45
C SER A 95 11.75 -5.73 -1.35
N ASP A 96 13.08 -5.84 -1.45
CA ASP A 96 13.90 -6.54 -0.45
C ASP A 96 13.77 -5.95 0.95
N ILE A 97 13.53 -4.64 1.06
CA ILE A 97 13.35 -3.95 2.36
C ILE A 97 11.99 -4.24 3.01
N GLU A 98 11.02 -4.76 2.25
CA GLU A 98 9.71 -5.19 2.77
C GLU A 98 9.71 -6.66 3.21
N VAL A 99 10.83 -7.37 3.05
CA VAL A 99 10.98 -8.78 3.46
C VAL A 99 11.54 -8.87 4.87
N ASP A 100 10.75 -9.44 5.76
CA ASP A 100 11.20 -9.82 7.10
C ASP A 100 11.85 -11.21 7.08
N TYR A 101 13.10 -11.30 7.53
CA TYR A 101 13.84 -12.56 7.61
C TYR A 101 13.59 -13.25 8.95
N VAL A 102 13.24 -14.53 8.90
CA VAL A 102 13.03 -15.37 10.09
C VAL A 102 14.04 -16.51 10.08
N ASP A 103 14.89 -16.56 11.10
CA ASP A 103 15.85 -17.64 11.28
C ASP A 103 15.17 -18.91 11.80
N ILE A 104 15.31 -20.00 11.06
CA ILE A 104 14.75 -21.31 11.42
C ILE A 104 15.90 -22.25 11.76
N LYS A 105 15.99 -22.66 13.03
CA LYS A 105 17.13 -23.44 13.55
C LYS A 105 17.12 -24.92 13.14
N GLU A 106 15.93 -25.48 12.92
CA GLU A 106 15.73 -26.90 12.65
C GLU A 106 14.72 -27.09 11.53
N ARG A 107 14.50 -28.34 11.12
CA ARG A 107 13.54 -28.64 10.05
C ARG A 107 12.12 -28.33 10.53
N THR A 108 11.59 -27.19 10.09
CA THR A 108 10.22 -26.76 10.39
C THR A 108 9.36 -26.80 9.13
N LEU A 109 8.21 -27.48 9.21
CA LEU A 109 7.20 -27.43 8.16
C LEU A 109 6.37 -26.15 8.33
N LEU A 110 6.46 -25.25 7.36
CA LEU A 110 5.68 -24.02 7.32
C LEU A 110 4.57 -24.12 6.28
N LYS A 111 3.38 -23.64 6.64
CA LYS A 111 2.28 -23.47 5.67
C LYS A 111 2.47 -22.16 4.93
N VAL A 112 2.35 -22.18 3.61
CA VAL A 112 2.38 -20.96 2.79
C VAL A 112 1.02 -20.27 2.90
N PRO A 113 0.95 -19.00 3.37
CA PRO A 113 -0.32 -18.29 3.44
C PRO A 113 -1.02 -18.20 2.09
N GLY A 114 -2.30 -18.57 2.04
CA GLY A 114 -3.12 -18.54 0.81
C GLY A 114 -3.10 -19.82 -0.03
N TYR A 115 -2.37 -20.86 0.39
CA TYR A 115 -2.38 -22.18 -0.24
C TYR A 115 -2.78 -23.25 0.79
N GLU A 116 -3.69 -24.15 0.39
CA GLU A 116 -3.94 -25.38 1.14
C GLU A 116 -2.99 -26.45 0.60
N ASN A 117 -2.23 -27.08 1.51
CA ASN A 117 -1.32 -28.18 1.18
C ASN A 117 -2.10 -29.44 0.77
#